data_AF-A0A3D5JFU8-F1
#
_entry.id   AF-A0A3D5JFU8-F1
#
_cell.length_a   1.000
_cell.length_b   1.000
_cell.length_c   1.000
_cell.angle_alpha   90.00
_cell.angle_beta   90.00
_cell.angle_gamma   90.00
#
_symmetry.space_group_name_H-M   'P 1'
#
loop_
_entity.id
_entity.type
_entity.pdbx_description
1 polymer ?
#
loop_
_entity_poly.entity_id
_entity_poly.type
_entity_poly.pdbx_seq_one_letter_code
_entity_poly.pdbx_strand_id
1 'polypeptide(L)'
;MPKQIPIDPGQTYAADTVRFADIPVHAYRSDLAGERDRWGDDRLRRALRDMMIVREFESMLHAFKSTGAYRGIEYVYKGPAHLSVGQEAAAVGSAMALAPHDQIFGSHRSHGEMIAKGLAAIAAMDAGALAAITGKHDDGRLARFVADHIGDAGGSAGEAFLLTGVLAEIFMRDAGFNRGMGGSMHAFFTPFGAYPNNAIVGGSSGIAVGAALRAQLTGSDAVVLANLGDGSTGCGLIWESMNFAGMGQFRTLWQPPFDRHPPVLFCFTNNFYAMGGQTRGETMAWDRLSRIGAGVGPAQLHAETVDGSNPLAVADAVGRKTRILRAGEGPALLDIECYRYSGHSTTDTNAYRSRDEMKAWQAHDPIARFRARLVEGGVITAEEAAALEEAVGAQIEAVTRAVVDRQKAPAIDIKSNPAIIGEMTFNGETVAPTGRAGDLLIDPADSKAMQSIARKSRSGFDAEGGLLSPMRAVTLRDALSEAILHHLVHDESLIAYGEECRDWGGAFGVHRGFADIIPYHRLFNSP
;
A
#
# COMPACT_ATOMS: atom_id res chain seq x y z
N MET A 1 -4.54 35.72 10.71
CA MET A 1 -5.43 35.62 11.90
C MET A 1 -5.74 34.15 12.11
N PRO A 2 -5.82 33.65 13.36
CA PRO A 2 -6.10 32.24 13.63
C PRO A 2 -7.45 31.82 13.03
N LYS A 3 -7.56 30.56 12.60
CA LYS A 3 -8.85 30.00 12.17
C LYS A 3 -9.87 30.10 13.30
N GLN A 4 -11.11 30.49 12.97
CA GLN A 4 -12.24 30.46 13.89
C GLN A 4 -13.35 29.57 13.32
N ILE A 5 -13.67 28.48 14.02
CA ILE A 5 -14.87 27.67 13.77
C ILE A 5 -15.80 27.89 14.96
N PRO A 6 -16.90 28.65 14.82
CA PRO A 6 -17.78 28.92 15.94
C PRO A 6 -18.48 27.62 16.38
N ILE A 7 -18.51 27.36 17.68
CA ILE A 7 -19.34 26.33 18.29
C ILE A 7 -20.55 27.04 18.89
N ASP A 8 -21.72 26.82 18.31
CA ASP A 8 -22.98 27.42 18.76
C ASP A 8 -23.57 26.60 19.94
N PRO A 9 -23.72 27.19 21.13
CA PRO A 9 -24.33 26.49 22.27
C PRO A 9 -25.78 26.07 22.01
N GLY A 10 -26.55 26.86 21.26
CA GLY A 10 -27.94 26.55 20.92
C GLY A 10 -28.07 25.30 20.07
N GLN A 11 -27.13 25.08 19.14
CA GLN A 11 -27.06 23.85 18.35
C GLN A 11 -26.49 22.70 19.17
N THR A 12 -25.46 22.95 19.97
CA THR A 12 -24.73 21.92 20.75
C THR A 12 -25.61 21.25 21.80
N TYR A 13 -26.53 22.00 22.42
CA TYR A 13 -27.44 21.48 23.45
C TYR A 13 -28.83 21.10 22.91
N ALA A 14 -29.08 21.24 21.60
CA ALA A 14 -30.32 20.77 20.99
C ALA A 14 -30.39 19.24 21.04
N ALA A 15 -31.55 18.69 21.38
CA ALA A 15 -31.78 17.26 21.29
C ALA A 15 -31.75 16.80 19.82
N ASP A 16 -30.92 15.82 19.50
CA ASP A 16 -30.83 15.21 18.17
C ASP A 16 -30.37 13.74 18.27
N THR A 17 -30.29 13.05 17.14
CA THR A 17 -29.85 11.67 16.99
C THR A 17 -28.81 11.59 15.89
N VAL A 18 -27.68 10.93 16.17
CA VAL A 18 -26.70 10.58 15.15
C VAL A 18 -27.29 9.46 14.29
N ARG A 19 -27.42 9.72 12.98
CA ARG A 19 -28.02 8.79 12.02
C ARG A 19 -26.93 8.20 11.13
N PHE A 20 -27.04 6.90 10.87
CA PHE A 20 -26.15 6.13 10.02
C PHE A 20 -26.88 5.71 8.75
N ALA A 21 -26.17 5.67 7.63
CA ALA A 21 -26.68 5.05 6.41
C ALA A 21 -26.43 3.54 6.44
N ASP A 22 -27.23 2.78 5.71
CA ASP A 22 -27.01 1.33 5.57
C ASP A 22 -25.65 1.05 4.93
N ILE A 23 -24.92 0.10 5.50
CA ILE A 23 -23.64 -0.37 4.98
C ILE A 23 -23.91 -1.60 4.10
N PRO A 24 -23.58 -1.57 2.79
CA PRO A 24 -23.84 -2.70 1.91
C PRO A 24 -23.01 -3.94 2.30
N VAL A 25 -23.64 -5.11 2.22
CA VAL A 25 -23.02 -6.41 2.53
C VAL A 25 -23.30 -7.38 1.39
N HIS A 26 -22.23 -7.87 0.75
CA HIS A 26 -22.28 -8.76 -0.42
C HIS A 26 -23.30 -8.29 -1.47
N ALA A 27 -23.27 -6.99 -1.75
CA ALA A 27 -24.25 -6.33 -2.61
C ALA A 27 -24.06 -6.66 -4.08
N TYR A 28 -22.85 -7.09 -4.48
CA TYR A 28 -22.57 -7.51 -5.85
C TYR A 28 -23.54 -8.61 -6.30
N ARG A 29 -24.08 -8.45 -7.51
CA ARG A 29 -24.94 -9.42 -8.14
C ARG A 29 -24.23 -9.91 -9.40
N SER A 30 -23.93 -11.19 -9.40
CA SER A 30 -23.27 -11.90 -10.49
C SER A 30 -24.21 -11.92 -11.72
N ASP A 31 -23.75 -11.30 -12.80
CA ASP A 31 -24.37 -11.38 -14.13
C ASP A 31 -23.26 -11.65 -15.13
N LEU A 32 -23.16 -12.89 -15.62
CA LEU A 32 -22.06 -13.26 -16.50
C LEU A 32 -22.11 -12.51 -17.84
N ALA A 33 -23.29 -12.21 -18.38
CA ALA A 33 -23.39 -11.48 -19.64
C ALA A 33 -22.83 -10.06 -19.48
N GLY A 34 -23.30 -9.31 -18.48
CA GLY A 34 -22.78 -7.99 -18.17
C GLY A 34 -21.30 -7.98 -17.76
N GLU A 35 -20.82 -9.03 -17.09
CA GLU A 35 -19.40 -9.17 -16.77
C GLU A 35 -18.52 -9.42 -17.99
N ARG A 36 -18.98 -10.23 -18.95
CA ARG A 36 -18.28 -10.44 -20.23
C ARG A 36 -18.25 -9.15 -21.03
N ASP A 37 -19.35 -8.40 -21.07
CA ASP A 37 -19.41 -7.10 -21.73
C ASP A 37 -18.44 -6.09 -21.10
N ARG A 38 -18.35 -6.09 -19.76
CA ARG A 38 -17.51 -5.14 -19.02
C ARG A 38 -16.02 -5.48 -19.06
N TRP A 39 -15.67 -6.76 -18.90
CA TRP A 39 -14.29 -7.18 -18.69
C TRP A 39 -13.68 -7.87 -19.91
N GLY A 40 -14.49 -8.48 -20.76
CA GLY A 40 -14.06 -9.33 -21.88
C GLY A 40 -13.57 -10.70 -21.42
N ASP A 41 -13.79 -11.71 -22.27
CA ASP A 41 -13.44 -13.11 -21.98
C ASP A 41 -11.96 -13.30 -21.65
N ASP A 42 -11.06 -12.61 -22.38
CA ASP A 42 -9.61 -12.71 -22.15
C ASP A 42 -9.22 -12.26 -20.74
N ARG A 43 -9.86 -11.22 -20.21
CA ARG A 43 -9.57 -10.73 -18.86
C ARG A 43 -10.17 -11.64 -17.80
N LEU A 44 -11.31 -12.26 -18.07
CA LEU A 44 -11.90 -13.28 -17.18
C LEU A 44 -11.01 -14.53 -17.12
N ARG A 45 -10.53 -15.02 -18.27
CA ARG A 45 -9.55 -16.12 -18.36
C ARG A 45 -8.27 -15.78 -17.61
N ARG A 46 -7.77 -14.54 -17.77
CA ARG A 46 -6.58 -14.05 -17.05
C ARG A 46 -6.80 -13.98 -15.55
N ALA A 47 -7.95 -13.52 -15.07
CA ALA A 47 -8.25 -13.48 -13.64
C ALA A 47 -8.20 -14.89 -13.01
N LEU A 48 -8.68 -15.91 -13.71
CA LEU A 48 -8.53 -17.30 -13.29
C LEU A 48 -7.05 -17.71 -13.24
N ARG A 49 -6.29 -17.41 -14.30
CA ARG A 49 -4.86 -17.71 -14.38
C ARG A 49 -4.05 -17.05 -13.27
N ASP A 50 -4.30 -15.77 -13.01
CA ASP A 50 -3.55 -15.00 -12.01
C ASP A 50 -3.82 -15.54 -10.60
N MET A 51 -5.05 -15.99 -10.30
CA MET A 51 -5.34 -16.70 -9.05
C MET A 51 -4.58 -18.02 -8.96
N MET A 52 -4.50 -18.79 -10.05
CA MET A 52 -3.71 -20.03 -10.10
C MET A 52 -2.21 -19.75 -9.90
N ILE A 53 -1.66 -18.68 -10.46
CA ILE A 53 -0.26 -18.29 -10.26
C ILE A 53 0.00 -18.00 -8.78
N VAL A 54 -0.86 -17.20 -8.13
CA VAL A 54 -0.73 -16.91 -6.70
C VAL A 54 -0.77 -18.21 -5.87
N ARG A 55 -1.76 -19.07 -6.13
CA ARG A 55 -1.92 -20.36 -5.43
C ARG A 55 -0.72 -21.29 -5.62
N GLU A 56 -0.22 -21.43 -6.85
CA GLU A 56 0.88 -22.33 -7.16
C GLU A 56 2.20 -21.81 -6.59
N PHE A 57 2.43 -20.51 -6.65
CA PHE A 57 3.59 -19.87 -6.03
C PHE A 57 3.64 -20.14 -4.52
N GLU A 58 2.53 -19.95 -3.82
CA GLU A 58 2.46 -20.20 -2.37
C GLU A 58 2.47 -21.69 -2.02
N SER A 59 1.85 -22.54 -2.85
CA SER A 59 1.90 -24.01 -2.71
C SER A 59 3.33 -24.53 -2.84
N MET A 60 4.12 -23.95 -3.74
CA MET A 60 5.56 -24.24 -3.86
C MET A 60 6.30 -23.90 -2.57
N LEU A 61 6.08 -22.71 -1.99
CA LEU A 61 6.71 -22.33 -0.72
C LEU A 61 6.30 -23.28 0.42
N HIS A 62 5.03 -23.67 0.44
CA HIS A 62 4.52 -24.64 1.40
C HIS A 62 5.21 -26.00 1.23
N ALA A 63 5.33 -26.51 0.00
CA ALA A 63 5.94 -27.81 -0.29
C ALA A 63 7.40 -27.86 0.21
N PHE A 64 8.21 -26.82 -0.01
CA PHE A 64 9.56 -26.77 0.56
C PHE A 64 9.60 -26.83 2.09
N LYS A 65 8.57 -26.30 2.78
CA LYS A 65 8.45 -26.38 4.23
C LYS A 65 7.94 -27.73 4.73
N SER A 66 6.99 -28.33 4.03
CA SER A 66 6.30 -29.54 4.48
C SER A 66 6.98 -30.83 4.04
N THR A 67 7.52 -30.87 2.81
CA THR A 67 8.11 -32.08 2.19
C THR A 67 9.57 -31.90 1.80
N GLY A 68 10.10 -30.67 1.79
CA GLY A 68 11.48 -30.37 1.39
C GLY A 68 11.73 -30.34 -0.12
N ALA A 69 10.67 -30.54 -0.92
CA ALA A 69 10.77 -30.56 -2.37
C ALA A 69 9.48 -30.10 -3.06
N TYR A 70 9.61 -29.50 -4.23
CA TYR A 70 8.52 -29.07 -5.11
C TYR A 70 8.84 -29.49 -6.55
N ARG A 71 7.94 -30.25 -7.21
CA ARG A 71 8.10 -30.75 -8.60
C ARG A 71 9.51 -31.34 -8.87
N GLY A 72 10.01 -32.15 -7.93
CA GLY A 72 11.33 -32.79 -8.03
C GLY A 72 12.54 -31.88 -7.80
N ILE A 73 12.32 -30.62 -7.44
CA ILE A 73 13.35 -29.68 -6.99
C ILE A 73 13.49 -29.80 -5.48
N GLU A 74 14.69 -30.09 -4.98
CA GLU A 74 14.97 -30.11 -3.54
C GLU A 74 15.50 -28.75 -3.08
N TYR A 75 14.94 -28.21 -2.00
CA TYR A 75 15.42 -26.97 -1.41
C TYR A 75 15.00 -26.82 0.05
N VAL A 76 15.95 -26.39 0.89
CA VAL A 76 15.70 -26.13 2.31
C VAL A 76 15.40 -24.66 2.53
N TYR A 77 14.11 -24.31 2.51
CA TYR A 77 13.66 -22.97 2.81
C TYR A 77 13.56 -22.73 4.32
N LYS A 78 14.37 -21.81 4.87
CA LYS A 78 14.40 -21.50 6.32
C LYS A 78 13.58 -20.27 6.71
N GLY A 79 13.25 -19.38 5.78
CA GLY A 79 12.52 -18.14 6.08
C GLY A 79 11.07 -18.37 6.53
N PRO A 80 10.42 -17.37 7.15
CA PRO A 80 9.00 -17.40 7.44
C PRO A 80 8.18 -17.16 6.17
N ALA A 81 7.07 -17.88 6.00
CA ALA A 81 6.08 -17.60 4.96
C ALA A 81 4.67 -17.56 5.56
N HIS A 82 3.95 -16.48 5.24
CA HIS A 82 2.56 -16.27 5.62
C HIS A 82 1.72 -16.38 4.35
N LEU A 83 1.16 -17.56 4.14
CA LEU A 83 0.47 -17.89 2.90
C LEU A 83 -0.95 -17.32 2.90
N SER A 84 -1.38 -16.78 1.78
CA SER A 84 -2.73 -16.29 1.54
C SER A 84 -3.67 -17.34 0.94
N VAL A 85 -3.23 -18.58 0.69
CA VAL A 85 -4.02 -19.71 0.18
C VAL A 85 -5.50 -19.68 0.60
N GLY A 86 -6.39 -19.50 -0.38
CA GLY A 86 -7.84 -19.32 -0.23
C GLY A 86 -8.33 -17.86 -0.35
N GLN A 87 -7.40 -16.90 -0.40
CA GLN A 87 -7.68 -15.45 -0.51
C GLN A 87 -7.27 -14.88 -1.87
N GLU A 88 -7.03 -15.72 -2.89
CA GLU A 88 -6.50 -15.30 -4.20
C GLU A 88 -7.45 -14.34 -4.92
N ALA A 89 -8.76 -14.59 -4.82
CA ALA A 89 -9.78 -13.73 -5.40
C ALA A 89 -9.77 -12.31 -4.83
N ALA A 90 -9.45 -12.15 -3.54
CA ALA A 90 -9.31 -10.83 -2.91
C ALA A 90 -8.12 -10.06 -3.52
N ALA A 91 -6.97 -10.71 -3.66
CA ALA A 91 -5.77 -10.09 -4.24
C ALA A 91 -5.95 -9.77 -5.74
N VAL A 92 -6.37 -10.74 -6.54
CA VAL A 92 -6.55 -10.61 -7.99
C VAL A 92 -7.68 -9.63 -8.30
N GLY A 93 -8.84 -9.76 -7.65
CA GLY A 93 -9.95 -8.85 -7.84
C GLY A 93 -9.58 -7.41 -7.50
N SER A 94 -8.81 -7.19 -6.41
CA SER A 94 -8.34 -5.84 -6.08
C SER A 94 -7.42 -5.28 -7.15
N ALA A 95 -6.42 -6.05 -7.58
CA ALA A 95 -5.46 -5.64 -8.59
C ALA A 95 -6.11 -5.36 -9.96
N MET A 96 -7.14 -6.14 -10.35
CA MET A 96 -7.87 -5.94 -11.60
C MET A 96 -8.45 -4.54 -11.73
N ALA A 97 -8.83 -3.87 -10.65
CA ALA A 97 -9.44 -2.55 -10.70
C ALA A 97 -8.44 -1.37 -10.67
N LEU A 98 -7.13 -1.67 -10.55
CA LEU A 98 -6.08 -0.67 -10.38
C LEU A 98 -5.35 -0.38 -11.69
N ALA A 99 -4.98 0.88 -11.88
CA ALA A 99 -4.02 1.30 -12.89
C ALA A 99 -2.58 0.95 -12.47
N PRO A 100 -1.61 0.86 -13.38
CA PRO A 100 -0.22 0.57 -13.02
C PRO A 100 0.39 1.54 -12.01
N HIS A 101 0.02 2.82 -12.06
CA HIS A 101 0.53 3.86 -11.16
C HIS A 101 -0.17 3.90 -9.79
N ASP A 102 -1.32 3.22 -9.63
CA ASP A 102 -1.99 3.08 -8.32
C ASP A 102 -1.10 2.27 -7.38
N GLN A 103 -1.09 2.61 -6.10
CA GLN A 103 -0.12 2.09 -5.13
C GLN A 103 -0.81 1.12 -4.18
N ILE A 104 -0.15 0.00 -3.88
CA ILE A 104 -0.57 -0.93 -2.82
C ILE A 104 0.51 -1.00 -1.75
N PHE A 105 0.09 -0.99 -0.49
CA PHE A 105 0.92 -1.26 0.67
C PHE A 105 0.39 -2.51 1.36
N GLY A 106 1.14 -3.61 1.31
CA GLY A 106 0.71 -4.88 1.86
C GLY A 106 1.09 -5.08 3.33
N SER A 107 0.48 -6.10 3.92
CA SER A 107 0.78 -6.58 5.27
C SER A 107 1.90 -7.64 5.25
N HIS A 108 2.08 -8.37 6.37
CA HIS A 108 2.96 -9.54 6.43
C HIS A 108 2.49 -10.71 5.54
N ARG A 109 1.24 -10.69 5.06
CA ARG A 109 0.62 -11.71 4.19
C ARG A 109 0.32 -11.12 2.81
N SER A 110 1.36 -10.75 2.07
CA SER A 110 1.27 -9.88 0.89
C SER A 110 1.78 -10.50 -0.41
N HIS A 111 2.17 -11.78 -0.41
CA HIS A 111 2.65 -12.46 -1.63
C HIS A 111 1.62 -12.39 -2.75
N GLY A 112 0.38 -12.80 -2.47
CA GLY A 112 -0.71 -12.72 -3.44
C GLY A 112 -1.00 -11.29 -3.90
N GLU A 113 -0.99 -10.31 -2.99
CA GLU A 113 -1.23 -8.90 -3.31
C GLU A 113 -0.17 -8.33 -4.26
N MET A 114 1.11 -8.59 -3.95
CA MET A 114 2.25 -8.14 -4.77
C MET A 114 2.25 -8.81 -6.14
N ILE A 115 2.04 -10.13 -6.19
CA ILE A 115 2.01 -10.88 -7.45
C ILE A 115 0.82 -10.41 -8.30
N ALA A 116 -0.38 -10.34 -7.73
CA ALA A 116 -1.58 -9.91 -8.45
C ALA A 116 -1.43 -8.48 -9.00
N LYS A 117 -0.91 -7.55 -8.21
CA LYS A 117 -0.65 -6.18 -8.66
C LYS A 117 0.39 -6.12 -9.78
N GLY A 118 1.47 -6.88 -9.65
CA GLY A 118 2.51 -6.96 -10.69
C GLY A 118 1.95 -7.52 -12.00
N LEU A 119 1.19 -8.63 -11.95
CA LEU A 119 0.55 -9.23 -13.12
C LEU A 119 -0.43 -8.26 -13.79
N ALA A 120 -1.26 -7.58 -13.01
CA ALA A 120 -2.18 -6.57 -13.52
C ALA A 120 -1.45 -5.39 -14.18
N ALA A 121 -0.34 -4.92 -13.59
CA ALA A 121 0.48 -3.86 -14.15
C ALA A 121 1.13 -4.29 -15.48
N ILE A 122 1.73 -5.49 -15.52
CA ILE A 122 2.32 -6.06 -16.75
C ILE A 122 1.28 -6.17 -17.86
N ALA A 123 0.07 -6.64 -17.55
CA ALA A 123 -1.00 -6.78 -18.53
C ALA A 123 -1.52 -5.43 -19.08
N ALA A 124 -1.35 -4.34 -18.33
CA ALA A 124 -1.84 -3.00 -18.70
C ALA A 124 -0.78 -2.12 -19.37
N MET A 125 0.51 -2.45 -19.24
CA MET A 125 1.61 -1.71 -19.86
C MET A 125 1.88 -2.18 -21.29
N ASP A 126 2.33 -1.27 -22.15
CA ASP A 126 2.90 -1.65 -23.44
C ASP A 126 4.33 -2.24 -23.27
N ALA A 127 4.81 -2.90 -24.32
CA ALA A 127 6.11 -3.55 -24.31
C ALA A 127 7.29 -2.59 -24.09
N GLY A 128 7.18 -1.33 -24.54
CA GLY A 128 8.23 -0.32 -24.38
C GLY A 128 8.33 0.19 -22.94
N ALA A 129 7.19 0.49 -22.31
CA ALA A 129 7.12 0.85 -20.90
C ALA A 129 7.64 -0.27 -20.00
N LEU A 130 7.25 -1.52 -20.28
CA LEU A 130 7.73 -2.68 -19.54
C LEU A 130 9.25 -2.88 -19.73
N ALA A 131 9.76 -2.77 -20.96
CA ALA A 131 11.19 -2.87 -21.24
C ALA A 131 12.02 -1.77 -20.56
N ALA A 132 11.49 -0.55 -20.49
CA ALA A 132 12.14 0.55 -19.78
C ALA A 132 12.25 0.27 -18.28
N ILE A 133 11.19 -0.29 -17.66
CA ILE A 133 11.18 -0.66 -16.25
C ILE A 133 12.16 -1.79 -15.97
N THR A 134 12.07 -2.89 -16.72
CA THR A 134 12.89 -4.08 -16.49
C THR A 134 14.36 -3.85 -16.85
N GLY A 135 14.63 -3.03 -17.87
CA GLY A 135 15.98 -2.66 -18.30
C GLY A 135 16.66 -1.66 -17.35
N LYS A 136 15.90 -0.75 -16.72
CA LYS A 136 16.45 0.19 -15.72
C LYS A 136 16.67 -0.47 -14.36
N HIS A 137 15.86 -1.45 -14.01
CA HIS A 137 15.99 -2.12 -12.71
C HIS A 137 17.30 -2.89 -12.61
N ASP A 138 18.14 -2.49 -11.65
CA ASP A 138 19.45 -3.11 -11.37
C ASP A 138 20.30 -3.27 -12.65
N ASP A 139 20.30 -2.20 -13.48
CA ASP A 139 20.98 -2.14 -14.78
C ASP A 139 20.66 -3.34 -15.69
N GLY A 140 19.40 -3.80 -15.64
CA GLY A 140 18.87 -4.90 -16.43
C GLY A 140 19.38 -6.28 -16.02
N ARG A 141 20.05 -6.41 -14.87
CA ARG A 141 20.65 -7.68 -14.43
C ARG A 141 19.60 -8.76 -14.23
N LEU A 142 18.49 -8.45 -13.57
CA LEU A 142 17.38 -9.40 -13.39
C LEU A 142 16.73 -9.78 -14.74
N ALA A 143 16.58 -8.83 -15.67
CA ALA A 143 16.05 -9.13 -16.99
C ALA A 143 16.97 -10.09 -17.78
N ARG A 144 18.29 -9.91 -17.70
CA ARG A 144 19.26 -10.85 -18.29
C ARG A 144 19.21 -12.23 -17.63
N PHE A 145 19.16 -12.28 -16.30
CA PHE A 145 19.01 -13.55 -15.56
C PHE A 145 17.80 -14.34 -16.04
N VAL A 146 16.66 -13.68 -16.22
CA VAL A 146 15.42 -14.30 -16.73
C VAL A 146 15.63 -14.84 -18.16
N ALA A 147 16.21 -14.05 -19.04
CA ALA A 147 16.48 -14.46 -20.42
C ALA A 147 17.43 -15.67 -20.49
N ASP A 148 18.47 -15.69 -19.66
CA ASP A 148 19.53 -16.71 -19.70
C ASP A 148 19.13 -18.04 -19.02
N HIS A 149 18.18 -18.02 -18.08
CA HIS A 149 17.92 -19.18 -17.21
C HIS A 149 16.47 -19.66 -17.16
N ILE A 150 15.51 -18.88 -17.65
CA ILE A 150 14.08 -19.21 -17.55
C ILE A 150 13.44 -19.29 -18.94
N GLY A 151 13.74 -18.32 -19.82
CA GLY A 151 13.20 -18.32 -21.18
C GLY A 151 11.67 -18.15 -21.23
N ASP A 152 11.01 -18.92 -22.09
CA ASP A 152 9.59 -18.84 -22.43
C ASP A 152 8.70 -19.86 -21.70
N ALA A 153 9.09 -20.26 -20.48
CA ALA A 153 8.41 -21.29 -19.70
C ALA A 153 6.99 -20.89 -19.23
N GLY A 154 5.99 -20.91 -20.12
CA GLY A 154 4.57 -20.84 -19.78
C GLY A 154 3.98 -19.43 -19.52
N GLY A 155 4.75 -18.37 -19.71
CA GLY A 155 4.30 -16.99 -19.52
C GLY A 155 5.15 -15.95 -20.25
N SER A 156 4.87 -14.67 -20.05
CA SER A 156 5.64 -13.59 -20.68
C SER A 156 6.96 -13.31 -19.94
N ALA A 157 7.92 -12.68 -20.62
CA ALA A 157 9.17 -12.25 -19.99
C ALA A 157 8.96 -11.30 -18.80
N GLY A 158 7.91 -10.46 -18.85
CA GLY A 158 7.54 -9.59 -17.72
C GLY A 158 7.04 -10.37 -16.51
N GLU A 159 6.27 -11.43 -16.73
CA GLU A 159 5.79 -12.31 -15.65
C GLU A 159 6.94 -13.11 -15.05
N ALA A 160 7.83 -13.65 -15.89
CA ALA A 160 9.03 -14.33 -15.41
C ALA A 160 9.94 -13.37 -14.60
N PHE A 161 10.09 -12.11 -15.04
CA PHE A 161 10.76 -11.05 -14.29
C PHE A 161 10.12 -10.81 -12.92
N LEU A 162 8.79 -10.67 -12.87
CA LEU A 162 8.04 -10.50 -11.63
C LEU A 162 8.26 -11.68 -10.67
N LEU A 163 7.95 -12.89 -11.13
CA LEU A 163 7.97 -14.09 -10.30
C LEU A 163 9.39 -14.41 -9.81
N THR A 164 10.41 -14.19 -10.65
CA THR A 164 11.82 -14.33 -10.28
C THR A 164 12.21 -13.32 -9.23
N GLY A 165 11.90 -12.04 -9.44
CA GLY A 165 12.23 -10.97 -8.49
C GLY A 165 11.58 -11.21 -7.12
N VAL A 166 10.32 -11.62 -7.08
CA VAL A 166 9.62 -11.97 -5.82
C VAL A 166 10.23 -13.22 -5.17
N LEU A 167 10.42 -14.31 -5.91
CA LEU A 167 10.92 -15.56 -5.33
C LEU A 167 12.36 -15.43 -4.83
N ALA A 168 13.21 -14.79 -5.62
CA ALA A 168 14.59 -14.51 -5.25
C ALA A 168 14.66 -13.63 -4.00
N GLU A 169 13.74 -12.66 -3.86
CA GLU A 169 13.62 -11.86 -2.64
C GLU A 169 13.29 -12.74 -1.42
N ILE A 170 12.28 -13.61 -1.52
CA ILE A 170 11.85 -14.52 -0.45
C ILE A 170 12.98 -15.50 -0.06
N PHE A 171 13.76 -15.97 -1.03
CA PHE A 171 14.87 -16.92 -0.83
C PHE A 171 16.20 -16.24 -0.47
N MET A 172 16.19 -14.93 -0.26
CA MET A 172 17.37 -14.12 0.09
C MET A 172 18.49 -14.27 -0.95
N ARG A 173 18.10 -14.17 -2.23
CA ARG A 173 19.01 -14.19 -3.38
C ARG A 173 19.22 -12.79 -3.91
N ASP A 174 20.42 -12.57 -4.42
CA ASP A 174 20.83 -11.30 -4.99
C ASP A 174 19.98 -10.89 -6.20
N ALA A 175 19.38 -11.85 -6.93
CA ALA A 175 18.42 -11.62 -8.00
C ALA A 175 17.05 -11.10 -7.53
N GLY A 176 16.81 -10.96 -6.22
CA GLY A 176 15.59 -10.37 -5.69
C GLY A 176 15.47 -8.89 -6.03
N PHE A 177 14.25 -8.35 -6.02
CA PHE A 177 14.01 -6.93 -6.32
C PHE A 177 14.78 -5.96 -5.44
N ASN A 178 15.05 -6.34 -4.19
CA ASN A 178 15.85 -5.58 -3.24
C ASN A 178 17.11 -6.38 -2.86
N ARG A 179 17.59 -7.17 -3.84
CA ARG A 179 18.70 -8.10 -3.75
C ARG A 179 18.60 -9.10 -2.60
N GLY A 180 17.39 -9.52 -2.24
CA GLY A 180 17.15 -10.56 -1.24
C GLY A 180 17.22 -10.10 0.21
N MET A 181 17.27 -8.79 0.46
CA MET A 181 17.45 -8.22 1.80
C MET A 181 16.13 -7.96 2.54
N GLY A 182 15.03 -7.76 1.83
CA GLY A 182 13.70 -7.58 2.41
C GLY A 182 13.03 -8.91 2.80
N GLY A 183 13.36 -10.00 2.11
CA GLY A 183 12.80 -11.31 2.39
C GLY A 183 11.28 -11.35 2.17
N SER A 184 10.63 -12.29 2.85
CA SER A 184 9.22 -12.66 2.61
C SER A 184 8.20 -11.56 2.95
N MET A 185 8.39 -10.84 4.04
CA MET A 185 7.41 -9.87 4.56
C MET A 185 7.68 -8.42 4.14
N HIS A 186 8.80 -8.16 3.47
CA HIS A 186 9.20 -6.83 2.99
C HIS A 186 9.54 -6.82 1.50
N ALA A 187 9.11 -7.84 0.73
CA ALA A 187 9.26 -7.82 -0.72
C ALA A 187 8.43 -6.68 -1.32
N PHE A 188 8.97 -5.95 -2.30
CA PHE A 188 8.25 -4.89 -3.03
C PHE A 188 8.93 -4.60 -4.36
N PHE A 189 8.19 -3.94 -5.25
CA PHE A 189 8.71 -3.43 -6.52
C PHE A 189 7.86 -2.24 -6.97
N THR A 190 8.30 -1.03 -6.60
CA THR A 190 7.53 0.21 -6.80
C THR A 190 7.20 0.54 -8.25
N PRO A 191 7.98 0.15 -9.30
CA PRO A 191 7.60 0.43 -10.68
C PRO A 191 6.30 -0.25 -11.14
N PHE A 192 5.86 -1.30 -10.45
CA PHE A 192 4.54 -1.93 -10.68
C PHE A 192 3.48 -1.48 -9.66
N GLY A 193 3.76 -0.44 -8.87
CA GLY A 193 2.83 0.06 -7.85
C GLY A 193 2.77 -0.81 -6.59
N ALA A 194 3.65 -1.80 -6.43
CA ALA A 194 3.78 -2.59 -5.20
C ALA A 194 4.83 -1.96 -4.27
N TYR A 195 4.37 -1.28 -3.22
CA TYR A 195 5.24 -0.58 -2.25
C TYR A 195 5.64 -1.49 -1.08
N PRO A 196 6.66 -1.10 -0.28
CA PRO A 196 7.17 -1.91 0.82
C PRO A 196 6.08 -2.49 1.73
N ASN A 197 6.05 -3.81 1.80
CA ASN A 197 5.19 -4.55 2.71
C ASN A 197 5.69 -4.43 4.16
N ASN A 198 4.74 -4.47 5.11
CA ASN A 198 5.05 -4.27 6.53
C ASN A 198 4.72 -5.50 7.37
N ALA A 199 5.73 -5.98 8.11
CA ALA A 199 5.58 -7.09 9.06
C ALA A 199 4.80 -6.67 10.33
N ILE A 200 4.82 -5.37 10.67
CA ILE A 200 4.07 -4.82 11.80
C ILE A 200 2.59 -4.81 11.44
N VAL A 201 1.78 -5.50 12.24
CA VAL A 201 0.32 -5.56 12.07
C VAL A 201 -0.25 -4.14 12.10
N GLY A 202 -1.00 -3.78 11.05
CA GLY A 202 -1.57 -2.44 10.87
C GLY A 202 -0.57 -1.35 10.44
N GLY A 203 0.74 -1.64 10.40
CA GLY A 203 1.80 -0.67 10.13
C GLY A 203 1.71 0.02 8.76
N SER A 204 1.10 -0.62 7.77
CA SER A 204 0.94 -0.07 6.41
C SER A 204 -0.09 1.06 6.33
N SER A 205 -1.02 1.18 7.29
CA SER A 205 -2.11 2.16 7.24
C SER A 205 -1.62 3.62 7.22
N GLY A 206 -0.75 4.00 8.17
CA GLY A 206 -0.21 5.36 8.24
C GLY A 206 0.71 5.70 7.06
N ILE A 207 1.49 4.72 6.60
CA ILE A 207 2.38 4.89 5.43
C ILE A 207 1.54 5.13 4.17
N ALA A 208 0.46 4.37 3.99
CA ALA A 208 -0.47 4.54 2.88
C ALA A 208 -1.18 5.90 2.91
N VAL A 209 -1.55 6.40 4.10
CA VAL A 209 -2.10 7.76 4.25
C VAL A 209 -1.07 8.82 3.82
N GLY A 210 0.19 8.68 4.22
CA GLY A 210 1.26 9.57 3.77
C GLY A 210 1.47 9.55 2.25
N ALA A 211 1.42 8.36 1.63
CA ALA A 211 1.49 8.20 0.19
C ALA A 211 0.28 8.83 -0.53
N ALA A 212 -0.92 8.68 0.03
CA ALA A 212 -2.14 9.30 -0.51
C ALA A 212 -2.08 10.83 -0.40
N LEU A 213 -1.60 11.35 0.73
CA LEU A 213 -1.37 12.78 0.92
C LEU A 213 -0.39 13.32 -0.12
N ARG A 214 0.71 12.61 -0.38
CA ARG A 214 1.64 12.96 -1.47
C ARG A 214 0.94 12.94 -2.83
N ALA A 215 0.14 11.94 -3.14
CA ALA A 215 -0.58 11.86 -4.42
C ALA A 215 -1.48 13.08 -4.62
N GLN A 216 -2.24 13.46 -3.60
CA GLN A 216 -3.07 14.67 -3.61
C GLN A 216 -2.24 15.95 -3.83
N LEU A 217 -1.15 16.13 -3.09
CA LEU A 217 -0.34 17.35 -3.14
C LEU A 217 0.45 17.51 -4.45
N THR A 218 0.81 16.39 -5.07
CA THR A 218 1.52 16.39 -6.37
C THR A 218 0.56 16.39 -7.57
N GLY A 219 -0.75 16.46 -7.33
CA GLY A 219 -1.77 16.40 -8.39
C GLY A 219 -1.85 15.06 -9.11
N SER A 220 -1.29 13.99 -8.52
CA SER A 220 -1.36 12.64 -9.07
C SER A 220 -2.78 12.08 -8.94
N ASP A 221 -3.22 11.34 -9.96
CA ASP A 221 -4.48 10.60 -9.99
C ASP A 221 -4.38 9.20 -9.37
N ALA A 222 -3.21 8.86 -8.81
CA ALA A 222 -2.96 7.59 -8.14
C ALA A 222 -3.82 7.45 -6.91
N VAL A 223 -4.49 6.30 -6.80
CA VAL A 223 -5.10 5.87 -5.55
C VAL A 223 -4.12 5.01 -4.75
N VAL A 224 -4.29 4.99 -3.43
CA VAL A 224 -3.45 4.20 -2.53
C VAL A 224 -4.31 3.21 -1.77
N LEU A 225 -4.01 1.92 -1.91
CA LEU A 225 -4.62 0.85 -1.12
C LEU A 225 -3.70 0.47 0.05
N ALA A 226 -4.24 0.57 1.25
CA ALA A 226 -3.67 -0.05 2.44
C ALA A 226 -4.29 -1.45 2.58
N ASN A 227 -3.57 -2.50 2.21
CA ASN A 227 -4.02 -3.86 2.45
C ASN A 227 -3.70 -4.28 3.88
N LEU A 228 -4.73 -4.70 4.60
CA LEU A 228 -4.74 -4.91 6.04
C LEU A 228 -5.43 -6.25 6.35
N GLY A 229 -5.10 -6.85 7.49
CA GLY A 229 -5.86 -7.99 8.02
C GLY A 229 -6.95 -7.52 8.97
N ASP A 230 -8.06 -8.25 9.08
CA ASP A 230 -9.15 -7.96 10.01
C ASP A 230 -8.68 -7.81 11.47
N GLY A 231 -7.73 -8.64 11.90
CA GLY A 231 -7.12 -8.54 13.23
C GLY A 231 -6.43 -7.20 13.52
N SER A 232 -6.02 -6.47 12.49
CA SER A 232 -5.31 -5.19 12.66
C SER A 232 -6.20 -4.08 13.20
N THR A 233 -7.53 -4.22 13.19
CA THR A 233 -8.43 -3.20 13.76
C THR A 233 -8.28 -3.03 15.28
N GLY A 234 -7.60 -3.96 15.95
CA GLY A 234 -7.19 -3.81 17.35
C GLY A 234 -5.99 -2.89 17.58
N CYS A 235 -5.32 -2.41 16.51
CA CYS A 235 -4.17 -1.52 16.60
C CYS A 235 -4.60 -0.04 16.51
N GLY A 236 -4.11 0.80 17.43
CA GLY A 236 -4.44 2.24 17.47
C GLY A 236 -4.11 2.99 16.17
N LEU A 237 -2.99 2.64 15.52
CA LEU A 237 -2.56 3.26 14.26
C LEU A 237 -3.61 3.17 13.14
N ILE A 238 -4.43 2.10 13.10
CA ILE A 238 -5.51 1.99 12.10
C ILE A 238 -6.53 3.12 12.29
N TRP A 239 -6.94 3.36 13.53
CA TRP A 239 -7.91 4.40 13.89
C TRP A 239 -7.35 5.80 13.69
N GLU A 240 -6.10 6.02 14.10
CA GLU A 240 -5.38 7.27 13.85
C GLU A 240 -5.30 7.56 12.34
N SER A 241 -5.00 6.55 11.52
CA SER A 241 -4.91 6.69 10.06
C SER A 241 -6.27 7.02 9.42
N MET A 242 -7.35 6.34 9.85
CA MET A 242 -8.70 6.62 9.35
C MET A 242 -9.16 8.03 9.73
N ASN A 243 -8.89 8.45 10.98
CA ASN A 243 -9.20 9.80 11.45
C ASN A 243 -8.40 10.86 10.69
N PHE A 244 -7.08 10.65 10.53
CA PHE A 244 -6.22 11.58 9.80
C PHE A 244 -6.67 11.74 8.35
N ALA A 245 -6.94 10.63 7.63
CA ALA A 245 -7.41 10.70 6.24
C ALA A 245 -8.79 11.38 6.10
N GLY A 246 -9.65 11.23 7.12
CA GLY A 246 -10.99 11.81 7.18
C GLY A 246 -11.07 13.23 7.72
N MET A 247 -9.95 13.90 8.03
CA MET A 247 -9.96 15.22 8.65
C MET A 247 -10.81 16.24 7.85
N GLY A 248 -11.78 16.86 8.52
CA GLY A 248 -12.66 17.85 7.89
C GLY A 248 -11.94 19.09 7.37
N GLN A 249 -10.72 19.39 7.85
CA GLN A 249 -9.93 20.52 7.36
C GLN A 249 -9.53 20.40 5.89
N PHE A 250 -9.37 19.17 5.38
CA PHE A 250 -9.08 18.95 3.97
C PHE A 250 -10.16 19.52 3.05
N ARG A 251 -11.42 19.54 3.51
CA ARG A 251 -12.56 20.09 2.74
C ARG A 251 -12.92 21.51 3.12
N THR A 252 -12.63 21.92 4.35
CA THR A 252 -13.12 23.19 4.91
C THR A 252 -12.07 24.29 4.98
N LEU A 253 -10.78 23.96 4.88
CA LEU A 253 -9.68 24.93 4.99
C LEU A 253 -8.76 25.01 3.80
N TRP A 254 -8.57 23.89 3.12
CA TRP A 254 -7.66 23.83 2.00
C TRP A 254 -8.32 24.52 0.80
N GLN A 255 -7.51 25.16 -0.04
CA GLN A 255 -7.99 25.86 -1.22
C GLN A 255 -8.08 24.89 -2.41
N PRO A 256 -8.99 25.12 -3.37
CA PRO A 256 -8.95 24.42 -4.64
C PRO A 256 -7.57 24.53 -5.31
N PRO A 257 -7.08 23.47 -5.97
CA PRO A 257 -7.72 22.16 -6.18
C PRO A 257 -7.45 21.12 -5.05
N PHE A 258 -6.88 21.55 -3.94
CA PHE A 258 -6.47 20.68 -2.83
C PHE A 258 -7.58 20.46 -1.79
N ASP A 259 -8.74 21.06 -1.95
CA ASP A 259 -9.92 20.98 -1.07
C ASP A 259 -10.63 19.62 -1.13
N ARG A 260 -9.89 18.54 -0.94
CA ARG A 260 -10.31 17.14 -1.15
C ARG A 260 -9.64 16.21 -0.14
N HIS A 261 -10.22 15.05 0.10
CA HIS A 261 -9.58 14.05 0.96
C HIS A 261 -8.46 13.30 0.22
N PRO A 262 -7.45 12.81 0.95
CA PRO A 262 -6.43 11.91 0.40
C PRO A 262 -7.07 10.66 -0.23
N PRO A 263 -6.61 10.21 -1.42
CA PRO A 263 -7.19 9.09 -2.15
C PRO A 263 -6.76 7.73 -1.58
N VAL A 264 -7.07 7.45 -0.31
CA VAL A 264 -6.73 6.20 0.38
C VAL A 264 -7.93 5.26 0.53
N LEU A 265 -7.73 3.98 0.20
CA LEU A 265 -8.65 2.87 0.47
C LEU A 265 -8.05 1.95 1.52
N PHE A 266 -8.71 1.83 2.67
CA PHE A 266 -8.41 0.83 3.70
C PHE A 266 -9.07 -0.50 3.31
N CYS A 267 -8.28 -1.46 2.86
CA CYS A 267 -8.73 -2.73 2.32
C CYS A 267 -8.41 -3.86 3.30
N PHE A 268 -9.40 -4.37 4.00
CA PHE A 268 -9.23 -5.44 4.98
C PHE A 268 -9.52 -6.80 4.33
N THR A 269 -8.49 -7.61 4.16
CA THR A 269 -8.62 -9.03 3.82
C THR A 269 -9.02 -9.77 5.10
N ASN A 270 -10.34 -9.93 5.27
CA ASN A 270 -10.96 -10.47 6.47
C ASN A 270 -11.11 -11.99 6.33
N ASN A 271 -10.18 -12.72 6.94
CA ASN A 271 -10.24 -14.19 7.00
C ASN A 271 -10.76 -14.71 8.34
N PHE A 272 -11.36 -13.84 9.15
CA PHE A 272 -11.95 -14.08 10.46
C PHE A 272 -10.98 -14.44 11.59
N TYR A 273 -9.67 -14.57 11.32
CA TYR A 273 -8.69 -15.08 12.27
C TYR A 273 -7.40 -14.24 12.34
N ALA A 274 -7.15 -13.68 13.52
CA ALA A 274 -5.89 -13.05 13.90
C ALA A 274 -4.99 -14.05 14.63
N MET A 275 -4.21 -14.80 13.85
CA MET A 275 -3.52 -16.01 14.34
C MET A 275 -4.55 -16.99 14.91
N GLY A 276 -4.57 -17.22 16.23
CA GLY A 276 -5.51 -18.13 16.89
C GLY A 276 -6.80 -17.48 17.39
N GLY A 277 -6.87 -16.15 17.47
CA GLY A 277 -8.05 -15.44 17.94
C GLY A 277 -9.03 -15.16 16.80
N GLN A 278 -10.30 -15.47 17.00
CA GLN A 278 -11.35 -15.11 16.06
C GLN A 278 -11.65 -13.61 16.22
N THR A 279 -11.72 -12.87 15.12
CA THR A 279 -12.00 -11.42 15.19
C THR A 279 -13.45 -11.16 15.54
N ARG A 280 -14.35 -11.79 14.82
CA ARG A 280 -15.80 -11.69 15.05
C ARG A 280 -16.22 -12.49 16.29
N GLY A 281 -16.61 -11.78 17.35
CA GLY A 281 -17.24 -12.36 18.55
C GLY A 281 -16.29 -12.79 19.66
N GLU A 282 -14.97 -12.72 19.45
CA GLU A 282 -13.97 -12.99 20.48
C GLU A 282 -13.04 -11.78 20.69
N THR A 283 -12.23 -11.42 19.69
CA THR A 283 -11.15 -10.43 19.88
C THR A 283 -11.48 -9.02 19.43
N MET A 284 -12.50 -8.81 18.60
CA MET A 284 -12.95 -7.48 18.15
C MET A 284 -14.35 -7.14 18.65
N ALA A 285 -14.57 -5.85 18.94
CA ALA A 285 -15.85 -5.35 19.46
C ALA A 285 -16.95 -5.25 18.40
N TRP A 286 -16.60 -5.35 17.11
CA TRP A 286 -17.54 -5.29 16.01
C TRP A 286 -18.10 -6.69 15.69
N ASP A 287 -19.34 -6.74 15.19
CA ASP A 287 -19.99 -7.95 14.66
C ASP A 287 -19.68 -8.17 13.16
N ARG A 288 -19.36 -7.10 12.43
CA ARG A 288 -18.85 -7.10 11.06
C ARG A 288 -17.93 -5.89 10.89
N LEU A 289 -16.77 -6.07 10.24
CA LEU A 289 -15.71 -5.07 10.25
C LEU A 289 -16.15 -3.76 9.61
N SER A 290 -16.90 -3.81 8.50
CA SER A 290 -17.38 -2.61 7.81
C SER A 290 -18.14 -1.62 8.71
N ARG A 291 -18.73 -2.08 9.83
CA ARG A 291 -19.36 -1.22 10.84
C ARG A 291 -18.44 -0.12 11.36
N ILE A 292 -17.13 -0.36 11.46
CA ILE A 292 -16.20 0.63 12.02
C ILE A 292 -16.21 1.95 11.23
N GLY A 293 -16.51 1.90 9.93
CA GLY A 293 -16.61 3.08 9.09
C GLY A 293 -17.63 4.09 9.62
N ALA A 294 -18.76 3.64 10.16
CA ALA A 294 -19.79 4.49 10.74
C ALA A 294 -19.30 5.31 11.95
N GLY A 295 -18.25 4.86 12.63
CA GLY A 295 -17.67 5.54 13.79
C GLY A 295 -16.69 6.67 13.45
N VAL A 296 -16.28 6.83 12.19
CA VAL A 296 -15.19 7.76 11.83
C VAL A 296 -15.69 9.11 11.32
N GLY A 297 -16.69 9.12 10.45
CA GLY A 297 -17.22 10.37 9.90
C GLY A 297 -18.53 10.19 9.13
N PRO A 298 -19.18 11.28 8.69
CA PRO A 298 -20.53 11.24 8.11
C PRO A 298 -20.67 10.35 6.86
N ALA A 299 -19.61 10.23 6.06
CA ALA A 299 -19.59 9.34 4.88
C ALA A 299 -19.39 7.86 5.23
N GLN A 300 -19.18 7.53 6.51
CA GLN A 300 -18.93 6.19 7.02
C GLN A 300 -17.76 5.46 6.34
N LEU A 301 -16.73 6.21 5.91
CA LEU A 301 -15.65 5.73 5.04
C LEU A 301 -16.14 5.02 3.77
N HIS A 302 -17.35 5.35 3.28
CA HIS A 302 -18.01 4.61 2.20
C HIS A 302 -17.93 3.10 2.40
N ALA A 303 -18.01 2.62 3.65
CA ALA A 303 -17.70 1.25 4.00
C ALA A 303 -18.62 0.25 3.29
N GLU A 304 -18.10 -0.94 3.02
CA GLU A 304 -18.84 -2.03 2.38
C GLU A 304 -18.17 -3.38 2.71
N THR A 305 -18.99 -4.41 2.94
CA THR A 305 -18.50 -5.79 3.03
C THR A 305 -18.70 -6.52 1.71
N VAL A 306 -17.66 -7.19 1.22
CA VAL A 306 -17.58 -7.79 -0.11
C VAL A 306 -17.30 -9.29 0.00
N ASP A 307 -17.87 -10.08 -0.92
CA ASP A 307 -17.52 -11.49 -1.08
C ASP A 307 -16.11 -11.61 -1.68
N GLY A 308 -15.13 -11.92 -0.82
CA GLY A 308 -13.72 -12.06 -1.17
C GLY A 308 -13.37 -13.36 -1.89
N SER A 309 -14.31 -14.30 -2.02
CA SER A 309 -14.15 -15.51 -2.82
C SER A 309 -14.55 -15.31 -4.29
N ASN A 310 -15.12 -14.14 -4.65
CA ASN A 310 -15.47 -13.77 -6.02
C ASN A 310 -14.58 -12.62 -6.52
N PRO A 311 -13.63 -12.85 -7.45
CA PRO A 311 -12.70 -11.81 -7.90
C PRO A 311 -13.42 -10.64 -8.58
N LEU A 312 -14.58 -10.86 -9.20
CA LEU A 312 -15.34 -9.81 -9.88
C LEU A 312 -16.13 -8.93 -8.91
N ALA A 313 -16.59 -9.50 -7.79
CA ALA A 313 -17.21 -8.72 -6.72
C ALA A 313 -16.20 -7.74 -6.10
N VAL A 314 -14.97 -8.23 -5.86
CA VAL A 314 -13.87 -7.41 -5.35
C VAL A 314 -13.45 -6.35 -6.37
N ALA A 315 -13.27 -6.72 -7.64
CA ALA A 315 -12.90 -5.78 -8.70
C ALA A 315 -13.95 -4.69 -8.90
N ASP A 316 -15.25 -5.03 -8.81
CA ASP A 316 -16.31 -4.04 -8.86
C ASP A 316 -16.26 -3.07 -7.68
N ALA A 317 -16.13 -3.60 -6.45
CA ALA A 317 -16.07 -2.80 -5.25
C ALA A 317 -14.87 -1.85 -5.25
N VAL A 318 -13.67 -2.35 -5.53
CA VAL A 318 -12.46 -1.51 -5.66
C VAL A 318 -12.65 -0.49 -6.78
N GLY A 319 -13.19 -0.88 -7.95
CA GLY A 319 -13.48 0.05 -9.04
C GLY A 319 -14.46 1.16 -8.67
N ARG A 320 -15.47 0.88 -7.82
CA ARG A 320 -16.37 1.90 -7.28
C ARG A 320 -15.65 2.81 -6.29
N LYS A 321 -14.85 2.26 -5.36
CA LYS A 321 -14.11 3.07 -4.39
C LYS A 321 -13.05 3.95 -5.06
N THR A 322 -12.32 3.46 -6.07
CA THR A 322 -11.32 4.28 -6.77
C THR A 322 -11.94 5.49 -7.47
N ARG A 323 -13.18 5.39 -7.98
CA ARG A 323 -13.91 6.57 -8.50
C ARG A 323 -14.19 7.61 -7.41
N ILE A 324 -14.64 7.18 -6.23
CA ILE A 324 -14.86 8.05 -5.05
C ILE A 324 -13.55 8.75 -4.65
N LEU A 325 -12.45 7.99 -4.58
CA LEU A 325 -11.13 8.52 -4.22
C LEU A 325 -10.62 9.55 -5.23
N ARG A 326 -10.74 9.25 -6.53
CA ARG A 326 -10.36 10.17 -7.62
C ARG A 326 -11.27 11.39 -7.71
N ALA A 327 -12.50 11.32 -7.20
CA ALA A 327 -13.38 12.49 -7.02
C ALA A 327 -13.03 13.34 -5.78
N GLY A 328 -12.15 12.86 -4.90
CA GLY A 328 -11.74 13.58 -3.70
C GLY A 328 -12.71 13.41 -2.52
N GLU A 329 -13.62 12.45 -2.63
CA GLU A 329 -14.68 12.14 -1.66
C GLU A 329 -14.29 11.00 -0.71
N GLY A 330 -13.04 10.53 -0.78
CA GLY A 330 -12.49 9.56 0.17
C GLY A 330 -12.38 10.11 1.60
N PRO A 331 -11.69 9.39 2.51
CA PRO A 331 -11.17 8.03 2.37
C PRO A 331 -12.28 6.97 2.23
N ALA A 332 -11.91 5.76 1.81
CA ALA A 332 -12.82 4.63 1.65
C ALA A 332 -12.38 3.39 2.46
N LEU A 333 -13.31 2.48 2.76
CA LEU A 333 -13.06 1.21 3.46
C LEU A 333 -13.75 0.04 2.75
N LEU A 334 -13.03 -1.09 2.62
CA LEU A 334 -13.59 -2.38 2.21
C LEU A 334 -13.27 -3.45 3.25
N ASP A 335 -14.29 -4.21 3.63
CA ASP A 335 -14.21 -5.44 4.41
C ASP A 335 -14.38 -6.62 3.43
N ILE A 336 -13.28 -7.27 3.04
CA ILE A 336 -13.29 -8.36 2.07
C ILE A 336 -13.30 -9.68 2.83
N GLU A 337 -14.49 -10.22 3.05
CA GLU A 337 -14.68 -11.50 3.76
C GLU A 337 -14.26 -12.66 2.85
N CYS A 338 -13.24 -13.40 3.27
CA CYS A 338 -12.65 -14.52 2.57
C CYS A 338 -12.18 -15.57 3.60
N TYR A 339 -11.46 -16.61 3.17
CA TYR A 339 -10.99 -17.62 4.10
C TYR A 339 -9.59 -18.13 3.77
N ARG A 340 -8.79 -18.35 4.80
CA ARG A 340 -7.42 -18.86 4.68
C ARG A 340 -7.40 -20.36 4.96
N TYR A 341 -6.97 -21.20 4.02
CA TYR A 341 -6.90 -22.65 4.26
C TYR A 341 -5.65 -23.09 5.05
N SER A 342 -4.55 -22.34 4.93
CA SER A 342 -3.34 -22.61 5.68
C SER A 342 -3.41 -22.14 7.13
N GLY A 343 -2.48 -22.61 7.96
CA GLY A 343 -2.16 -21.98 9.25
C GLY A 343 -1.75 -20.51 9.10
N HIS A 344 -1.59 -19.81 10.23
CA HIS A 344 -1.13 -18.42 10.25
C HIS A 344 0.17 -18.23 9.48
N SER A 345 1.13 -19.13 9.72
CA SER A 345 2.38 -19.31 9.00
C SER A 345 2.56 -20.78 8.62
N THR A 346 3.60 -21.09 7.84
CA THR A 346 3.94 -22.48 7.48
C THR A 346 4.31 -23.39 8.66
N THR A 347 4.48 -22.85 9.87
CA THR A 347 4.81 -23.62 11.09
C THR A 347 3.64 -23.74 12.07
N ASP A 348 2.49 -23.11 11.78
CA ASP A 348 1.31 -23.14 12.64
C ASP A 348 0.52 -24.44 12.44
N THR A 349 0.21 -25.13 13.55
CA THR A 349 -0.55 -26.40 13.57
C THR A 349 -2.05 -26.22 13.38
N ASN A 350 -2.55 -24.98 13.43
CA ASN A 350 -3.93 -24.62 13.14
C ASN A 350 -4.99 -25.27 14.08
N ALA A 351 -4.70 -25.35 15.37
CA ALA A 351 -5.55 -26.05 16.35
C ALA A 351 -6.88 -25.33 16.68
N TYR A 352 -7.03 -24.05 16.30
CA TYR A 352 -8.16 -23.19 16.65
C TYR A 352 -9.33 -23.26 15.64
N ARG A 353 -9.19 -24.03 14.55
CA ARG A 353 -10.23 -24.22 13.53
C ARG A 353 -10.62 -25.67 13.43
N SER A 354 -11.93 -25.93 13.35
CA SER A 354 -12.43 -27.30 13.23
C SER A 354 -12.19 -27.85 11.82
N ARG A 355 -12.07 -29.18 11.68
CA ARG A 355 -11.95 -29.81 10.37
C ARG A 355 -13.21 -29.62 9.51
N ASP A 356 -14.38 -29.58 10.14
CA ASP A 356 -15.66 -29.38 9.45
C ASP A 356 -15.79 -27.97 8.89
N GLU A 357 -15.39 -26.96 9.66
CA GLU A 357 -15.31 -25.57 9.19
C GLU A 357 -14.37 -25.44 7.99
N MET A 358 -13.14 -25.98 8.09
CA MET A 358 -12.19 -25.94 6.98
C MET A 358 -12.74 -26.62 5.73
N LYS A 359 -13.39 -27.78 5.87
CA LYS A 359 -14.02 -28.49 4.75
C LYS A 359 -15.17 -27.69 4.13
N ALA A 360 -15.99 -27.02 4.94
CA ALA A 360 -17.07 -26.16 4.46
C ALA A 360 -16.53 -24.98 3.63
N TRP A 361 -15.43 -24.37 4.06
CA TRP A 361 -14.77 -23.28 3.31
C TRP A 361 -13.99 -23.75 2.09
N GLN A 362 -13.43 -24.97 2.09
CA GLN A 362 -12.82 -25.57 0.90
C GLN A 362 -13.85 -25.84 -0.20
N ALA A 363 -15.10 -26.16 0.15
CA ALA A 363 -16.20 -26.24 -0.82
C ALA A 363 -16.53 -24.87 -1.46
N HIS A 364 -15.98 -23.78 -0.89
CA HIS A 364 -16.10 -22.42 -1.39
C HIS A 364 -14.80 -21.89 -2.03
N ASP A 365 -13.91 -22.77 -2.48
CA ASP A 365 -12.63 -22.37 -3.09
C ASP A 365 -12.80 -21.39 -4.27
N PRO A 366 -12.11 -20.22 -4.23
CA PRO A 366 -12.30 -19.17 -5.22
C PRO A 366 -11.91 -19.61 -6.64
N ILE A 367 -10.84 -20.39 -6.78
CA ILE A 367 -10.36 -20.87 -8.08
C ILE A 367 -11.33 -21.89 -8.66
N ALA A 368 -11.74 -22.87 -7.86
CA ALA A 368 -12.67 -23.91 -8.27
C ALA A 368 -14.03 -23.33 -8.70
N ARG A 369 -14.59 -22.42 -7.89
CA ARG A 369 -15.86 -21.76 -8.19
C ARG A 369 -15.78 -20.88 -9.42
N PHE A 370 -14.72 -20.08 -9.55
CA PHE A 370 -14.57 -19.19 -10.70
C PHE A 370 -14.33 -20.00 -11.98
N ARG A 371 -13.51 -21.06 -11.94
CA ARG A 371 -13.33 -22.00 -13.05
C ARG A 371 -14.66 -22.61 -13.49
N ALA A 372 -15.42 -23.19 -12.58
CA ALA A 372 -16.71 -23.81 -12.89
C ALA A 372 -17.65 -22.82 -13.58
N ARG A 373 -17.73 -21.59 -13.04
CA ARG A 373 -18.54 -20.51 -13.61
C ARG A 373 -18.11 -20.11 -15.02
N LEU A 374 -16.81 -19.99 -15.29
CA LEU A 374 -16.31 -19.66 -16.63
C LEU A 374 -16.57 -20.80 -17.63
N VAL A 375 -16.52 -22.05 -17.18
CA VAL A 375 -16.83 -23.23 -18.01
C VAL A 375 -18.31 -23.31 -18.34
N GLU A 376 -19.19 -23.20 -17.33
CA GLU A 376 -20.64 -23.15 -17.52
C GLU A 376 -21.05 -21.99 -18.44
N GLY A 377 -20.32 -20.88 -18.33
CA GLY A 377 -20.50 -19.67 -19.13
C GLY A 377 -19.96 -19.71 -20.56
N GLY A 378 -19.27 -20.79 -20.96
CA GLY A 378 -18.60 -20.90 -22.25
C GLY A 378 -17.46 -19.90 -22.47
N VAL A 379 -16.92 -19.32 -21.40
CA VAL A 379 -15.76 -18.42 -21.47
C VAL A 379 -14.47 -19.20 -21.64
N ILE A 380 -14.37 -20.40 -21.08
CA ILE A 380 -13.22 -21.31 -21.20
C ILE A 380 -13.72 -22.76 -21.19
N THR A 381 -13.06 -23.70 -21.87
CA THR A 381 -13.40 -25.14 -21.73
C THR A 381 -12.72 -25.76 -20.51
N ALA A 382 -13.17 -26.96 -20.10
CA ALA A 382 -12.55 -27.69 -19.01
C ALA A 382 -11.09 -28.08 -19.33
N GLU A 383 -10.82 -28.41 -20.59
CA GLU A 383 -9.50 -28.75 -21.14
C GLU A 383 -8.60 -27.51 -21.21
N GLU A 384 -9.10 -26.38 -21.69
CA GLU A 384 -8.37 -25.11 -21.69
C GLU A 384 -7.99 -24.71 -20.25
N ALA A 385 -8.89 -24.86 -19.28
CA ALA A 385 -8.61 -24.57 -17.88
C ALA A 385 -7.58 -25.52 -17.25
N ALA A 386 -7.55 -26.79 -17.66
CA ALA A 386 -6.53 -27.75 -17.22
C ALA A 386 -5.15 -27.44 -17.85
N ALA A 387 -5.14 -27.05 -19.14
CA ALA A 387 -3.92 -26.62 -19.82
C ALA A 387 -3.33 -25.35 -19.18
N LEU A 388 -4.19 -24.43 -18.75
CA LEU A 388 -3.81 -23.22 -18.01
C LEU A 388 -3.11 -23.57 -16.69
N GLU A 389 -3.66 -24.51 -15.93
CA GLU A 389 -3.12 -24.98 -14.66
C GLU A 389 -1.75 -25.63 -14.84
N GLU A 390 -1.57 -26.47 -15.86
CA GLU A 390 -0.26 -27.07 -16.17
C GLU A 390 0.77 -26.02 -16.61
N ALA A 391 0.36 -25.05 -17.44
CA ALA A 391 1.24 -23.98 -17.89
C ALA A 391 1.72 -23.11 -16.71
N VAL A 392 0.84 -22.80 -15.76
CA VAL A 392 1.20 -22.10 -14.51
C VAL A 392 2.20 -22.92 -13.70
N GLY A 393 1.95 -24.22 -13.53
CA GLY A 393 2.86 -25.12 -12.84
C GLY A 393 4.26 -25.17 -13.47
N ALA A 394 4.33 -25.27 -14.80
CA ALA A 394 5.59 -25.24 -15.54
C ALA A 394 6.35 -23.90 -15.38
N GLN A 395 5.62 -22.78 -15.36
CA GLN A 395 6.21 -21.45 -15.14
C GLN A 395 6.82 -21.32 -13.74
N ILE A 396 6.08 -21.69 -12.70
CA ILE A 396 6.57 -21.65 -11.31
C ILE A 396 7.73 -22.63 -11.14
N GLU A 397 7.70 -23.80 -11.76
CA GLU A 397 8.81 -24.76 -11.76
C GLU A 397 10.08 -24.16 -12.34
N ALA A 398 10.00 -23.56 -13.54
CA ALA A 398 11.16 -22.98 -14.22
C ALA A 398 11.80 -21.84 -13.41
N VAL A 399 10.98 -20.92 -12.89
CA VAL A 399 11.42 -19.83 -12.00
C VAL A 399 12.08 -20.42 -10.74
N THR A 400 11.44 -21.39 -10.10
CA THR A 400 11.96 -22.02 -8.88
C THR A 400 13.30 -22.69 -9.13
N ARG A 401 13.43 -23.46 -10.21
CA ARG A 401 14.67 -24.16 -10.58
C ARG A 401 15.84 -23.20 -10.78
N ALA A 402 15.59 -22.04 -11.38
CA ALA A 402 16.62 -21.01 -11.57
C ALA A 402 17.03 -20.35 -10.24
N VAL A 403 16.07 -20.03 -9.36
CA VAL A 403 16.32 -19.26 -8.12
C VAL A 403 16.92 -20.10 -6.98
N VAL A 404 16.60 -21.41 -6.89
CA VAL A 404 17.18 -22.27 -5.84
C VAL A 404 18.67 -22.55 -6.08
N ASP A 405 19.10 -22.50 -7.33
CA ASP A 405 20.48 -22.72 -7.76
C ASP A 405 21.38 -21.56 -7.29
N ARG A 406 22.21 -21.84 -6.28
CA ARG A 406 23.10 -20.86 -5.65
C ARG A 406 24.22 -20.37 -6.56
N GLN A 407 24.54 -21.09 -7.62
CA GLN A 407 25.55 -20.65 -8.58
C GLN A 407 24.97 -19.61 -9.53
N LYS A 408 23.69 -19.75 -9.89
CA LYS A 408 22.97 -18.80 -10.74
C LYS A 408 22.48 -17.59 -9.95
N ALA A 409 21.84 -17.82 -8.81
CA ALA A 409 21.27 -16.81 -7.92
C ALA A 409 21.92 -16.91 -6.53
N PRO A 410 23.15 -16.41 -6.35
CA PRO A 410 23.82 -16.41 -5.05
C PRO A 410 23.09 -15.52 -4.04
N ALA A 411 23.42 -15.66 -2.75
CA ALA A 411 23.05 -14.65 -1.77
C ALA A 411 24.03 -13.47 -1.83
N ILE A 412 23.63 -12.28 -1.40
CA ILE A 412 24.59 -11.20 -1.16
C ILE A 412 25.65 -11.66 -0.15
N ASP A 413 26.91 -11.49 -0.51
CA ASP A 413 28.04 -11.80 0.38
C ASP A 413 28.38 -10.61 1.29
N ILE A 414 27.59 -10.45 2.35
CA ILE A 414 27.80 -9.43 3.38
C ILE A 414 29.16 -9.65 4.09
N LYS A 415 29.68 -10.88 4.13
CA LYS A 415 30.95 -11.16 4.82
C LYS A 415 32.13 -10.55 4.08
N SER A 416 32.13 -10.59 2.74
CA SER A 416 33.19 -9.97 1.94
C SER A 416 32.98 -8.47 1.74
N ASN A 417 31.74 -7.98 1.73
CA ASN A 417 31.44 -6.54 1.77
C ASN A 417 30.47 -6.18 2.92
N PRO A 418 30.98 -5.95 4.14
CA PRO A 418 30.14 -5.54 5.28
C PRO A 418 29.46 -4.16 5.10
N ALA A 419 29.94 -3.32 4.17
CA ALA A 419 29.41 -1.98 3.92
C ALA A 419 28.26 -1.96 2.91
N ILE A 420 27.98 -3.08 2.22
CA ILE A 420 27.04 -3.13 1.10
C ILE A 420 25.64 -2.59 1.41
N ILE A 421 25.15 -2.83 2.63
CA ILE A 421 23.84 -2.31 3.06
C ILE A 421 23.86 -0.77 3.09
N GLY A 422 24.92 -0.16 3.63
CA GLY A 422 25.07 1.29 3.67
C GLY A 422 25.24 1.89 2.27
N GLU A 423 26.06 1.25 1.43
CA GLU A 423 26.27 1.65 0.02
C GLU A 423 24.97 1.61 -0.79
N MET A 424 24.08 0.65 -0.51
CA MET A 424 22.77 0.55 -1.16
C MET A 424 21.73 1.50 -0.58
N THR A 425 21.89 1.95 0.68
CA THR A 425 20.92 2.82 1.36
C THR A 425 21.12 4.29 1.01
N PHE A 426 22.37 4.74 0.85
CA PHE A 426 22.69 6.14 0.59
C PHE A 426 23.29 6.29 -0.81
N ASN A 427 22.63 7.05 -1.69
CA ASN A 427 23.16 7.37 -3.03
C ASN A 427 24.26 8.46 -3.00
N GLY A 428 24.46 9.12 -1.86
CA GLY A 428 25.45 10.19 -1.72
C GLY A 428 25.14 11.47 -2.52
N GLU A 429 23.94 11.57 -3.10
CA GLU A 429 23.54 12.70 -3.92
C GLU A 429 23.01 13.83 -3.04
N THR A 430 23.38 15.06 -3.38
CA THR A 430 22.81 16.28 -2.77
C THR A 430 22.03 17.01 -3.83
N VAL A 431 20.73 17.20 -3.59
CA VAL A 431 19.86 18.00 -4.46
C VAL A 431 19.67 19.35 -3.81
N ALA A 432 20.25 20.39 -4.42
CA ALA A 432 20.01 21.76 -3.96
C ALA A 432 18.59 22.19 -4.35
N PRO A 433 17.85 22.88 -3.46
CA PRO A 433 16.63 23.58 -3.86
C PRO A 433 17.02 24.68 -4.86
N THR A 434 16.51 24.61 -6.09
CA THR A 434 16.89 25.55 -7.16
C THR A 434 15.76 26.47 -7.62
N GLY A 435 14.50 26.12 -7.30
CA GLY A 435 13.31 26.89 -7.69
C GLY A 435 12.74 27.72 -6.55
N ARG A 436 11.83 28.65 -6.86
CA ARG A 436 10.95 29.29 -5.89
C ARG A 436 9.55 28.70 -6.06
N ALA A 437 8.94 28.27 -4.97
CA ALA A 437 7.57 27.80 -4.95
C ALA A 437 6.62 28.88 -5.50
N GLY A 438 5.77 28.51 -6.44
CA GLY A 438 4.76 29.34 -7.06
C GLY A 438 3.48 29.48 -6.24
N ASP A 439 3.33 28.72 -5.15
CA ASP A 439 2.12 28.69 -4.31
C ASP A 439 2.20 29.50 -3.01
N LEU A 440 3.24 30.35 -2.87
CA LEU A 440 3.42 31.20 -1.69
C LEU A 440 2.33 32.28 -1.61
N LEU A 441 1.82 32.51 -0.41
CA LEU A 441 0.78 33.51 -0.15
C LEU A 441 1.30 34.96 -0.23
N ILE A 442 2.53 35.19 0.22
CA ILE A 442 3.27 36.46 0.13
C ILE A 442 4.75 36.19 -0.12
N ASP A 443 5.52 37.23 -0.47
CA ASP A 443 6.98 37.14 -0.44
C ASP A 443 7.47 36.96 1.00
N PRO A 444 8.36 35.98 1.30
CA PRO A 444 8.96 35.85 2.63
C PRO A 444 9.60 37.15 3.15
N ALA A 445 10.10 38.02 2.27
CA ALA A 445 10.64 39.33 2.62
C ALA A 445 9.59 40.29 3.19
N ASP A 446 8.31 40.10 2.88
CA ASP A 446 7.20 40.92 3.37
C ASP A 446 6.65 40.41 4.72
N SER A 447 7.08 39.22 5.16
CA SER A 447 6.68 38.68 6.46
C SER A 447 7.36 39.43 7.61
N LYS A 448 6.55 40.02 8.51
CA LYS A 448 7.05 40.70 9.72
C LYS A 448 7.90 39.79 10.60
N ALA A 449 7.55 38.50 10.68
CA ALA A 449 8.31 37.53 11.45
C ALA A 449 9.72 37.34 10.86
N MET A 450 9.82 37.20 9.54
CA MET A 450 11.10 37.02 8.86
C MET A 450 11.95 38.30 8.87
N GLN A 451 11.33 39.47 8.68
CA GLN A 451 11.99 40.76 8.84
C GLN A 451 12.57 40.95 10.25
N SER A 452 11.88 40.43 11.28
CA SER A 452 12.39 40.48 12.65
C SER A 452 13.61 39.60 12.87
N ILE A 453 13.67 38.42 12.23
CA ILE A 453 14.84 37.52 12.33
C ILE A 453 16.01 38.11 11.55
N ALA A 454 15.77 38.64 10.35
CA ALA A 454 16.79 39.21 9.48
C ALA A 454 17.63 40.34 10.13
N ARG A 455 17.04 41.09 11.08
CA ARG A 455 17.71 42.18 11.81
C ARG A 455 18.61 41.71 12.96
N LYS A 456 18.61 40.42 13.30
CA LYS A 456 19.39 39.89 14.42
C LYS A 456 20.84 39.62 14.01
N SER A 457 21.74 39.80 14.97
CA SER A 457 23.16 39.47 14.83
C SER A 457 23.35 37.95 14.65
N ARG A 458 24.16 37.58 13.67
CA ARG A 458 24.57 36.19 13.38
C ARG A 458 25.79 35.76 14.20
N SER A 459 26.60 36.69 14.68
CA SER A 459 27.76 36.39 15.52
C SER A 459 27.36 36.08 16.96
N GLY A 460 26.26 36.67 17.44
CA GLY A 460 25.88 36.59 18.84
C GLY A 460 26.65 37.54 19.78
N PHE A 461 27.56 38.35 19.23
CA PHE A 461 28.39 39.28 19.99
C PHE A 461 28.19 40.73 19.53
N ASP A 462 28.32 41.68 20.45
CA ASP A 462 28.43 43.11 20.13
C ASP A 462 29.85 43.47 19.63
N ALA A 463 30.10 44.76 19.39
CA ALA A 463 31.37 45.23 18.84
C ALA A 463 32.54 45.06 19.83
N GLU A 464 32.23 44.92 21.12
CA GLU A 464 33.18 44.77 22.22
C GLU A 464 33.40 43.30 22.63
N GLY A 465 32.74 42.36 21.94
CA GLY A 465 32.83 40.91 22.21
C GLY A 465 31.92 40.41 23.34
N GLY A 466 30.99 41.25 23.82
CA GLY A 466 29.97 40.88 24.79
C GLY A 466 28.83 40.08 24.16
N LEU A 467 28.22 39.16 24.91
CA LEU A 467 27.09 38.35 24.43
C LEU A 467 25.82 39.20 24.26
N LEU A 468 25.20 39.08 23.08
CA LEU A 468 23.93 39.72 22.76
C LEU A 468 22.74 38.93 23.32
N SER A 469 21.67 39.63 23.68
CA SER A 469 20.44 39.00 24.15
C SER A 469 19.71 38.22 23.03
N PRO A 470 18.81 37.28 23.37
CA PRO A 470 18.00 36.54 22.37
C PRO A 470 17.11 37.41 21.46
N MET A 471 16.87 38.67 21.84
CA MET A 471 16.16 39.63 20.99
C MET A 471 17.07 40.25 19.92
N ARG A 472 18.38 40.32 20.18
CA ARG A 472 19.38 40.97 19.32
C ARG A 472 20.24 39.99 18.53
N ALA A 473 20.29 38.72 18.94
CA ALA A 473 21.03 37.67 18.26
C ALA A 473 20.12 36.50 17.86
N VAL A 474 20.51 35.82 16.79
CA VAL A 474 19.84 34.61 16.29
C VAL A 474 19.88 33.53 17.36
N THR A 475 18.70 32.99 17.66
CA THR A 475 18.57 31.83 18.54
C THR A 475 18.54 30.54 17.71
N LEU A 476 18.70 29.38 18.35
CA LEU A 476 18.51 28.08 17.69
C LEU A 476 17.15 27.98 17.00
N ARG A 477 16.09 28.48 17.65
CA ARG A 477 14.74 28.55 17.04
C ARG A 477 14.76 29.35 15.75
N ASP A 478 15.40 30.52 15.75
CA ASP A 478 15.43 31.38 14.57
C ASP A 478 16.24 30.71 13.43
N ALA A 479 17.36 30.05 13.74
CA ALA A 479 18.14 29.29 12.77
C ALA A 479 17.35 28.11 12.16
N LEU A 480 16.61 27.36 12.99
CA LEU A 480 15.69 26.31 12.51
C LEU A 480 14.57 26.89 11.65
N SER A 481 14.02 28.04 12.03
CA SER A 481 12.95 28.72 11.28
C SER A 481 13.44 29.10 9.88
N GLU A 482 14.62 29.73 9.77
CA GLU A 482 15.19 30.11 8.48
C GLU A 482 15.52 28.89 7.61
N ALA A 483 16.09 27.83 8.19
CA ALA A 483 16.43 26.62 7.46
C ALA A 483 15.19 25.90 6.92
N ILE A 484 14.16 25.69 7.75
CA ILE A 484 12.92 25.02 7.31
C ILE A 484 12.19 25.89 6.29
N LEU A 485 12.08 27.21 6.53
CA LEU A 485 11.41 28.11 5.59
C LEU A 485 12.14 28.16 4.25
N HIS A 486 13.48 28.14 4.25
CA HIS A 486 14.25 28.07 3.01
C HIS A 486 13.80 26.90 2.16
N HIS A 487 13.68 25.69 2.71
CA HIS A 487 13.20 24.55 1.93
C HIS A 487 11.73 24.68 1.54
N LEU A 488 10.84 25.13 2.43
CA LEU A 488 9.42 25.33 2.09
C LEU A 488 9.22 26.36 0.95
N VAL A 489 10.04 27.40 0.90
CA VAL A 489 9.98 28.43 -0.16
C VAL A 489 10.55 27.94 -1.49
N HIS A 490 11.37 26.89 -1.50
CA HIS A 490 12.08 26.44 -2.70
C HIS A 490 11.71 25.03 -3.18
N ASP A 491 10.82 24.34 -2.46
CA ASP A 491 10.34 23.00 -2.80
C ASP A 491 8.85 22.87 -2.47
N GLU A 492 7.99 22.92 -3.50
CA GLU A 492 6.53 22.77 -3.37
C GLU A 492 6.10 21.40 -2.85
N SER A 493 6.96 20.38 -2.95
CA SER A 493 6.67 19.04 -2.45
C SER A 493 6.82 18.91 -0.93
N LEU A 494 7.50 19.88 -0.29
CA LEU A 494 7.68 19.89 1.15
C LEU A 494 6.43 20.42 1.85
N ILE A 495 5.99 19.69 2.88
CA ILE A 495 4.91 20.06 3.79
C ILE A 495 5.37 19.98 5.24
N ALA A 496 4.71 20.71 6.12
CA ALA A 496 4.90 20.64 7.56
C ALA A 496 3.54 20.54 8.26
N TYR A 497 3.40 19.58 9.16
CA TYR A 497 2.20 19.45 9.97
C TYR A 497 2.53 18.88 11.34
N GLY A 498 1.62 19.08 12.28
CA GLY A 498 1.76 18.67 13.67
C GLY A 498 0.82 19.47 14.56
N GLU A 499 0.78 19.15 15.85
CA GLU A 499 0.00 19.90 16.84
C GLU A 499 0.45 21.38 16.86
N GLU A 500 -0.48 22.27 16.51
CA GLU A 500 -0.30 23.72 16.50
C GLU A 500 0.86 24.26 15.64
N CYS A 501 1.31 23.50 14.63
CA CYS A 501 2.37 23.92 13.72
C CYS A 501 2.01 25.18 12.92
N ARG A 502 0.77 25.35 12.47
CA ARG A 502 0.38 26.46 11.58
C ARG A 502 0.20 27.77 12.34
N ASP A 503 -0.78 27.82 13.25
CA ASP A 503 -1.25 29.09 13.83
C ASP A 503 -0.30 29.63 14.91
N TRP A 504 0.28 28.76 15.74
CA TRP A 504 1.16 29.17 16.86
C TRP A 504 2.65 28.94 16.59
N GLY A 505 2.98 28.21 15.53
CA GLY A 505 4.34 27.90 15.12
C GLY A 505 4.93 26.63 15.77
N GLY A 506 4.08 25.78 16.34
CA GLY A 506 4.44 24.63 17.16
C GLY A 506 4.85 25.02 18.59
N ALA A 507 5.14 24.02 19.43
CA ALA A 507 5.42 24.20 20.86
C ALA A 507 6.48 25.27 21.20
N PHE A 508 7.49 25.44 20.34
CA PHE A 508 8.57 26.41 20.51
C PHE A 508 8.52 27.58 19.53
N GLY A 509 7.48 27.68 18.69
CA GLY A 509 7.32 28.77 17.73
C GLY A 509 8.31 28.76 16.56
N VAL A 510 8.81 27.59 16.16
CA VAL A 510 9.71 27.42 15.00
C VAL A 510 9.03 27.79 13.67
N HIS A 511 7.73 27.52 13.54
CA HIS A 511 6.97 27.84 12.32
C HIS A 511 6.24 29.20 12.45
N ARG A 512 6.60 30.03 13.44
CA ARG A 512 5.88 31.29 13.70
C ARG A 512 6.03 32.25 12.52
N GLY A 513 4.89 32.70 12.00
CA GLY A 513 4.82 33.57 10.81
C GLY A 513 4.88 32.83 9.48
N PHE A 514 4.98 31.49 9.50
CA PHE A 514 4.91 30.70 8.25
C PHE A 514 3.50 30.69 7.69
N ALA A 515 2.45 30.78 8.51
CA ALA A 515 1.06 30.81 8.03
C ALA A 515 0.74 32.02 7.13
N ASP A 516 1.55 33.09 7.21
CA ASP A 516 1.44 34.25 6.32
C ASP A 516 2.01 33.96 4.93
N ILE A 517 2.93 32.98 4.81
CA ILE A 517 3.74 32.69 3.63
C ILE A 517 3.29 31.38 2.96
N ILE A 518 3.04 30.34 3.75
CA ILE A 518 2.81 28.96 3.30
C ILE A 518 1.30 28.65 3.31
N PRO A 519 0.75 28.15 2.20
CA PRO A 519 -0.68 27.85 2.08
C PRO A 519 -1.10 26.66 2.96
N TYR A 520 -2.42 26.48 3.15
CA TYR A 520 -2.96 25.48 4.07
C TYR A 520 -2.60 24.04 3.71
N HIS A 521 -2.53 23.71 2.41
CA HIS A 521 -2.18 22.35 1.96
C HIS A 521 -0.72 21.98 2.25
N ARG A 522 0.15 22.95 2.53
CA ARG A 522 1.57 22.73 2.85
C ARG A 522 1.95 22.99 4.30
N LEU A 523 1.13 23.70 5.06
CA LEU A 523 1.31 23.91 6.49
C LEU A 523 -0.03 23.83 7.20
N PHE A 524 -0.24 22.83 8.05
CA PHE A 524 -1.52 22.64 8.74
C PHE A 524 -1.36 22.00 10.11
N ASN A 525 -2.38 22.13 10.95
CA ASN A 525 -2.41 21.46 12.25
C ASN A 525 -2.93 20.03 12.07
N SER A 526 -2.34 19.04 12.75
CA SER A 526 -2.87 17.68 12.81
C SER A 526 -3.29 17.32 14.24
N PRO A 527 -4.16 16.30 14.42
CA PRO A 527 -4.50 15.71 15.71
C PRO A 527 -3.29 15.12 16.44
#